data_AF-A0A0C3CT22-F1
#
_entry.id   AF-A0A0C3CT22-F1
#
_cell.length_a   1.000
_cell.length_b   1.000
_cell.length_c   1.000
_cell.angle_alpha   90.00
_cell.angle_beta   90.00
_cell.angle_gamma   90.00
#
_symmetry.space_group_name_H-M   'P 1'
#
loop_
_entity.id
_entity.type
_entity.pdbx_description
1 polymer ?
#
loop_
_entity_poly.entity_id
_entity_poly.type
_entity_poly.pdbx_seq_one_letter_code
_entity_poly.pdbx_strand_id
1 'polypeptide(L)' 'FSLLKNIIIKYRIINIDIYNFNKTRFIIDIILTVIVVISLKKSSRVKTKQSNNYK' A
#
# COMPACT_ATOMS: atom_id res chain seq x y z
N PHE A 1 -24.83 3.07 11.10
CA PHE A 1 -23.70 3.78 11.76
C PHE A 1 -22.89 2.96 12.78
N SER A 2 -23.26 1.73 13.15
CA SER A 2 -22.54 0.93 14.18
C SER A 2 -21.10 0.50 13.79
N LEU A 3 -20.87 0.15 12.52
CA LEU A 3 -19.58 -0.38 12.05
C LEU A 3 -18.41 0.61 12.27
N LEU A 4 -18.59 1.87 11.89
CA LEU A 4 -17.55 2.90 12.03
C LEU A 4 -17.19 3.14 13.50
N LYS A 5 -18.19 3.20 14.39
CA LYS A 5 -17.95 3.30 15.83
C LYS A 5 -17.18 2.08 16.36
N ASN A 6 -17.55 0.87 15.94
CA ASN A 6 -16.83 -0.34 16.35
C ASN A 6 -15.36 -0.34 15.90
N ILE A 7 -15.07 0.14 14.68
CA ILE A 7 -13.70 0.26 14.17
C ILE A 7 -12.91 1.31 14.97
N ILE A 8 -13.50 2.48 15.19
CA ILE A 8 -12.90 3.56 15.99
C ILE A 8 -12.55 3.06 17.40
N ILE A 9 -13.48 2.36 18.06
CA ILE A 9 -13.28 1.82 19.40
C ILE A 9 -12.22 0.71 19.39
N LYS A 10 -12.33 -0.26 18.46
CA LYS A 10 -11.42 -1.41 18.38
C LYS A 10 -9.97 -0.99 18.19
N TYR A 11 -9.72 0.01 17.35
CA TYR A 11 -8.38 0.51 17.05
C TYR A 11 -8.00 1.77 17.83
N ARG A 12 -8.84 2.21 18.78
CA ARG A 12 -8.64 3.42 19.60
C ARG A 12 -8.30 4.65 18.74
N ILE A 13 -8.95 4.77 17.58
CA ILE A 13 -8.74 5.89 16.65
C ILE A 13 -9.21 7.16 17.36
N ILE A 14 -8.31 8.13 17.50
CA ILE A 14 -8.64 9.39 18.13
C ILE A 14 -9.36 10.24 17.10
N ASN A 15 -10.40 10.96 17.53
CA ASN A 15 -11.23 11.76 16.62
C ASN A 15 -10.38 12.78 15.83
N ILE A 16 -9.32 13.32 16.46
CA ILE A 16 -8.36 14.23 15.82
C ILE A 16 -7.69 13.61 14.57
N ASP A 17 -7.42 12.30 14.59
CA ASP A 17 -6.77 11.59 13.48
C ASP A 17 -7.70 11.46 12.27
N ILE A 18 -9.02 11.41 12.51
CA ILE A 18 -10.03 11.36 11.46
C ILE A 18 -10.07 12.70 10.71
N TYR A 19 -10.00 13.82 11.44
CA TYR A 19 -9.99 15.16 10.82
C TYR A 19 -8.65 15.52 10.18
N ASN A 20 -7.55 15.01 10.74
CA ASN A 20 -6.21 15.19 10.19
C ASN A 20 -5.90 14.20 9.04
N PHE A 21 -6.85 13.35 8.65
CA PHE A 21 -6.65 12.38 7.59
C PHE A 21 -6.55 13.05 6.22
N ASN A 22 -5.35 13.04 5.65
CA ASN A 22 -5.11 13.52 4.30
C ASN A 22 -5.41 12.43 3.26
N LYS A 23 -6.63 12.45 2.72
CA LYS A 23 -7.09 11.51 1.67
C LYS A 23 -6.17 11.49 0.46
N THR A 24 -5.72 12.67 0.01
CA THR A 24 -4.87 12.79 -1.18
C THR A 24 -3.53 12.09 -0.98
N ARG A 25 -2.88 12.33 0.18
CA ARG A 25 -1.62 11.67 0.53
C ARG A 25 -1.78 10.15 0.62
N PHE A 26 -2.85 9.68 1.26
CA PHE A 26 -3.14 8.25 1.38
C PHE A 26 -3.28 7.57 0.01
N ILE A 27 -3.99 8.20 -0.94
CA ILE A 27 -4.14 7.67 -2.30
C ILE A 27 -2.78 7.64 -3.02
N ILE A 28 -1.97 8.69 -2.89
CA ILE A 28 -0.62 8.74 -3.48
C ILE A 28 0.27 7.61 -2.93
N ASP A 29 0.23 7.35 -1.62
CA ASP A 29 1.01 6.28 -0.98
C ASP A 29 0.62 4.88 -1.51
N ILE A 30 -0.68 4.65 -1.75
CA ILE A 30 -1.16 3.40 -2.36
C ILE A 30 -0.63 3.25 -3.78
N ILE A 31 -0.75 4.29 -4.60
CA ILE A 31 -0.27 4.27 -6.00
C ILE A 31 1.23 4.01 -6.03
N LEU A 32 2.00 4.68 -5.18
CA LEU A 32 3.45 4.49 -5.07
C LEU A 32 3.81 3.04 -4.69
N THR A 33 3.12 2.49 -3.69
CA THR A 33 3.32 1.09 -3.26
C THR A 33 3.06 0.12 -4.41
N VAL A 34 1.97 0.31 -5.15
CA VAL A 34 1.64 -0.52 -6.32
C VAL A 34 2.72 -0.42 -7.40
N ILE A 35 3.21 0.79 -7.70
CA ILE A 35 4.29 1.01 -8.67
C ILE A 35 5.58 0.27 -8.23
N VAL A 36 5.93 0.36 -6.94
CA VAL A 36 7.11 -0.32 -6.38
C VAL A 36 6.97 -1.84 -6.49
N VAL A 37 5.82 -2.40 -6.13
CA VAL A 37 5.56 -3.85 -6.23
C VAL A 37 5.64 -4.34 -7.68
N ILE A 38 5.04 -3.59 -8.63
CA ILE A 38 5.12 -3.91 -10.06
C ILE A 38 6.57 -3.86 -10.54
N SER A 39 7.32 -2.82 -10.16
CA SER A 39 8.72 -2.64 -10.53
C SER A 39 9.61 -3.76 -9.98
N LEU A 40 9.40 -4.15 -8.73
CA LEU A 40 10.10 -5.26 -8.10
C LEU A 40 9.80 -6.59 -8.81
N LYS A 41 8.52 -6.86 -9.11
CA LYS A 41 8.10 -8.05 -9.86
C LYS A 41 8.64 -8.07 -11.29
N LYS A 42 8.74 -6.92 -11.94
CA LYS A 42 9.36 -6.79 -13.27
C LYS A 42 10.86 -7.08 -13.20
N SER A 43 11.56 -6.51 -12.22
CA SER A 43 12.99 -6.73 -12.01
C SER A 43 13.31 -8.19 -11.73
N SER A 44 12.54 -8.86 -10.87
CA SER A 44 12.76 -10.28 -10.56
C SER A 44 12.57 -11.17 -11.80
N ARG A 45 11.56 -10.90 -12.63
CA ARG A 45 11.36 -11.63 -13.91
C ARG A 45 12.50 -11.43 -14.91
N VAL A 46 13.08 -10.22 -14.98
CA VAL A 46 14.23 -9.94 -15.85
C VAL A 46 15.44 -10.76 -15.40
N LYS A 47 15.72 -10.82 -14.09
CA LYS A 47 16.83 -11.62 -13.54
C LYS A 47 16.67 -13.12 -13.84
N THR A 48 15.46 -13.68 -13.73
CA THR A 48 15.22 -15.10 -14.08
C THR A 48 15.45 -15.39 -15.56
N LYS A 49 14.99 -14.51 -16.48
CA LYS A 49 15.25 -14.68 -17.92
C LYS A 49 16.74 -14.61 -18.25
N GLN A 50 17.49 -13.73 -17.59
CA GLN A 50 18.93 -13.62 -17.82
C GLN A 50 19.68 -14.87 -17.37
N SER A 51 19.29 -15.51 -16.25
CA SER A 51 19.94 -16.75 -15.79
C SER A 51 19.73 -17.96 -16.71
N ASN A 52 18.65 -17.99 -17.50
CA ASN A 52 18.36 -19.06 -18.46
C ASN A 52 19.09 -18.90 -19.80
N ASN A 53 19.76 -17.77 -20.05
CA ASN A 53 20.55 -17.54 -21.27
C ASN A 53 22.04 -17.92 -21.10
N TYR A 54 22.43 -18.51 -19.96
CA TYR A 54 23.79 -18.99 -19.69
C TYR A 54 23.87 -20.53 -19.57
N LYS A 55 23.03 -21.26 -20.32
CA LYS A 55 23.15 -22.72 -20.46
C LYS A 55 23.39 -23.09 -21.91
#